data_AF-V4MX13-F1
#
_entry.id   AF-V4MX13-F1
#
_cell.length_a   1.000
_cell.length_b   1.000
_cell.length_c   1.000
_cell.angle_alpha   90.00
_cell.angle_beta   90.00
_cell.angle_gamma   90.00
#
_symmetry.space_group_name_H-M   'P 1'
#
loop_
_entity.id
_entity.type
_entity.pdbx_description
1 polymer ?
#
loop_
_entity_poly.entity_id
_entity_poly.type
_entity_poly.pdbx_seq_one_letter_code
_entity_poly.pdbx_strand_id
1 'polypeptide(L)' 'MTSSKFSFVVLLIIISFIIVNVQSTRKMGDSSSDCEFKGPCQTKEDCNDRCGVNTPPFKNALCEPYGSSRQCCCF' A
#
# COMPACT_ATOMS: atom_id res chain seq x y z
N MET A 1 38.54 21.94 20.72
CA MET A 1 37.23 21.30 21.01
C MET A 1 36.21 21.83 20.01
N THR A 2 36.21 21.30 18.79
CA THR A 2 35.34 21.79 17.72
C THR A 2 34.34 20.72 17.36
N SER A 3 33.11 21.14 17.07
CA SER A 3 32.13 20.38 16.26
C SER A 3 31.17 19.41 16.95
N SER A 4 30.73 19.67 18.18
CA SER A 4 29.54 18.97 18.73
C SER A 4 28.25 19.30 17.95
N LYS A 5 28.16 20.54 17.43
CA LYS A 5 26.98 21.03 16.69
C LYS A 5 26.78 20.38 15.32
N PHE A 6 27.86 20.13 14.57
CA PHE A 6 27.73 19.49 13.25
C PHE A 6 27.35 18.02 13.36
N SER A 7 27.86 17.30 14.36
CA SER A 7 27.48 15.89 14.61
C SER A 7 25.99 15.74 14.88
N PHE A 8 25.39 16.68 15.62
CA PHE A 8 23.97 16.67 15.91
C PHE A 8 23.09 16.91 14.67
N VAL A 9 23.48 17.86 13.81
CA VAL A 9 22.77 18.13 12.55
C VAL A 9 22.82 16.93 11.61
N VAL A 10 23.97 16.27 11.50
CA VAL A 10 24.13 15.06 10.68
C VAL A 10 23.24 13.93 11.20
N LEU A 11 23.17 13.73 12.51
CA LEU A 11 22.28 12.73 13.12
C LEU A 11 20.80 13.01 12.83
N LEU A 12 20.36 14.27 12.92
CA LEU A 12 18.98 14.65 12.59
C LEU A 12 18.63 14.38 11.12
N ILE A 13 19.57 14.63 10.20
CA ILE A 13 19.37 14.34 8.77
C ILE A 13 19.18 12.83 8.57
N ILE A 14 20.06 12.00 9.16
CA ILE A 14 19.98 10.54 9.04
C ILE A 14 18.64 10.01 9.57
N ILE A 15 18.20 10.49 10.73
CA ILE A 15 16.91 10.09 11.33
C ILE A 15 15.74 10.48 10.43
N SER A 16 15.78 11.68 9.84
CA SER A 16 14.73 12.16 8.93
C SER A 16 14.62 11.29 7.68
N PHE A 17 15.75 10.89 7.08
CA PHE A 17 15.76 9.96 5.95
C PHE A 17 15.20 8.59 6.30
N ILE A 18 15.48 8.06 7.49
CA ILE A 18 14.94 6.76 7.93
C ILE A 18 13.42 6.83 8.08
N ILE A 19 12.89 7.89 8.72
CA ILE A 19 11.44 8.04 8.95
C ILE A 19 10.68 8.17 7.62
N VAL A 20 11.21 8.93 6.65
CA VAL A 20 10.58 9.09 5.33
C VAL A 20 10.53 7.77 4.56
N ASN A 21 11.59 6.97 4.60
CA ASN A 21 11.62 5.67 3.93
C ASN A 21 10.66 4.65 4.57
N VAL A 22 10.49 4.68 5.90
CA VAL A 22 9.56 3.80 6.63
C VAL A 22 8.09 4.16 6.34
N GLN A 23 7.77 5.44 6.15
CA GLN A 23 6.40 5.85 5.80
C GLN A 23 6.04 5.52 4.35
N SER A 24 7.01 5.52 3.43
CA SER A 24 6.78 5.19 2.01
C SER A 24 6.28 3.75 1.82
N THR A 25 6.61 2.83 2.73
CA THR A 25 6.11 1.45 2.71
C THR A 25 4.71 1.26 3.32
N ARG A 26 4.12 2.30 3.94
CA ARG A 26 2.80 2.22 4.58
C ARG A 26 1.70 2.98 3.84
N LYS A 27 2.00 3.65 2.73
CA LYS A 27 0.98 4.26 1.84
C LYS A 27 0.56 3.29 0.75
N MET A 28 -0.08 2.19 1.14
CA MET A 28 -0.85 1.35 0.23
C MET A 28 -1.97 0.74 1.08
N GLY A 29 -3.13 1.40 1.15
CA GLY A 29 -4.22 0.94 2.02
C GLY A 29 -5.40 1.90 2.19
N ASP A 30 -5.31 3.16 1.74
CA ASP A 30 -6.40 4.13 1.89
C ASP A 30 -7.34 4.21 0.66
N SER A 31 -7.38 3.18 -0.19
CA SER A 31 -8.34 3.09 -1.31
C SER A 31 -9.52 2.15 -1.03
N SER A 32 -9.62 1.62 0.18
CA SER A 32 -10.56 0.55 0.55
C SER A 32 -12.02 1.01 0.79
N SER A 33 -12.37 2.29 0.66
CA SER A 33 -13.74 2.73 0.95
C SER A 33 -14.75 2.44 -0.16
N ASP A 34 -14.31 2.25 -1.41
CA ASP A 34 -15.20 2.14 -2.58
C ASP A 34 -15.16 0.77 -3.28
N CYS A 35 -14.52 -0.26 -2.71
CA CYS A 35 -14.44 -1.57 -3.34
C CYS A 35 -15.18 -2.68 -2.60
N GLU A 36 -15.77 -3.59 -3.37
CA GLU A 36 -16.41 -4.80 -2.85
C GLU A 36 -15.39 -5.94 -2.77
N PHE A 37 -15.16 -6.47 -1.56
CA PHE A 37 -14.23 -7.58 -1.37
C PHE A 37 -14.85 -8.91 -1.81
N LYS A 38 -14.22 -9.58 -2.79
CA LYS A 38 -14.63 -10.90 -3.31
C LYS A 38 -13.54 -11.94 -3.12
N GLY A 39 -13.40 -12.42 -1.88
CA GLY A 39 -12.58 -13.59 -1.56
C GLY A 39 -11.07 -13.43 -1.81
N PRO A 40 -10.28 -14.50 -1.58
CA PRO A 40 -8.83 -14.45 -1.64
C PRO A 40 -8.28 -14.35 -3.07
N CYS A 41 -7.08 -13.79 -3.21
CA CYS A 41 -6.38 -13.65 -4.49
C CYS A 41 -4.88 -13.90 -4.39
N GLN A 42 -4.29 -14.30 -5.52
CA GLN A 42 -2.83 -14.39 -5.69
C GLN A 42 -2.29 -13.34 -6.66
N THR A 43 -3.02 -13.08 -7.74
CA THR A 43 -2.67 -12.11 -8.78
C THR A 43 -3.86 -11.20 -9.08
N LYS A 44 -3.63 -10.15 -9.89
CA LYS A 44 -4.70 -9.24 -10.31
C LYS A 44 -5.69 -9.92 -11.27
N GLU A 45 -5.20 -10.83 -12.10
CA GLU A 45 -5.98 -11.53 -13.12
C GLU A 45 -7.06 -12.41 -12.49
N ASP A 46 -6.74 -13.10 -11.39
CA ASP A 46 -7.70 -13.86 -10.58
C ASP A 46 -8.88 -12.97 -10.13
N CYS A 47 -8.58 -11.72 -9.78
CA CYS A 47 -9.60 -10.74 -9.42
C CYS A 47 -10.36 -10.18 -10.62
N ASN A 48 -9.74 -10.02 -11.79
CA ASN A 48 -10.45 -9.57 -12.99
C ASN A 48 -11.55 -10.57 -13.36
N ASP A 49 -11.23 -11.87 -13.35
CA ASP A 49 -12.18 -12.93 -13.65
C ASP A 49 -13.27 -13.03 -12.58
N ARG A 50 -12.89 -12.98 -11.28
CA ARG A 50 -13.86 -13.07 -10.19
C ARG A 50 -14.79 -11.85 -10.08
N CYS A 51 -14.27 -10.64 -10.33
CA CYS A 51 -15.06 -9.41 -10.33
C CYS A 51 -15.83 -9.22 -11.65
N GLY A 52 -15.56 -10.02 -12.69
CA GLY A 52 -16.17 -9.85 -14.00
C GLY A 52 -15.85 -8.49 -14.61
N VAL A 53 -14.59 -8.06 -14.49
CA VAL A 53 -14.13 -6.75 -14.97
C VAL A 53 -14.53 -6.58 -16.44
N ASN A 54 -15.02 -5.39 -16.78
CA ASN A 54 -15.70 -5.02 -18.04
C ASN A 54 -17.20 -5.36 -18.09
N THR A 55 -17.76 -5.96 -17.04
CA THR A 55 -19.20 -6.13 -16.86
C THR A 55 -19.67 -5.27 -15.69
N PRO A 56 -20.71 -4.43 -15.84
CA PRO A 56 -21.27 -3.67 -14.74
C PRO A 56 -21.65 -4.59 -13.57
N PRO A 57 -21.38 -4.20 -12.30
CA PRO A 57 -20.99 -2.86 -11.87
C PRO A 57 -19.48 -2.59 -11.88
N PHE A 58 -18.63 -3.61 -12.02
CA PHE A 58 -17.19 -3.48 -11.77
C PHE A 58 -16.38 -3.19 -13.04
N LYS A 59 -15.63 -2.10 -13.02
CA LYS A 59 -14.73 -1.64 -14.08
C LYS A 59 -13.28 -2.06 -13.84
N ASN A 60 -12.90 -2.38 -12.61
CA ASN A 60 -11.55 -2.78 -12.29
C ASN A 60 -11.51 -3.69 -11.06
N ALA A 61 -10.41 -4.40 -10.90
CA ALA A 61 -10.17 -5.23 -9.73
C ALA A 61 -8.70 -5.15 -9.31
N LEU A 62 -8.45 -5.18 -8.01
CA LEU A 62 -7.11 -5.24 -7.43
C LEU A 62 -7.01 -6.36 -6.41
N CYS A 63 -5.81 -6.93 -6.27
CA CYS A 63 -5.51 -7.90 -5.23
C CYS A 63 -4.86 -7.16 -4.05
N GLU A 64 -5.68 -6.76 -3.09
CA GLU A 64 -5.28 -5.91 -1.96
C GLU A 64 -5.01 -6.76 -0.70
N PRO A 65 -4.10 -6.33 0.18
CA PRO A 65 -3.91 -6.98 1.47
C PRO A 65 -5.17 -6.84 2.35
N TYR A 66 -5.66 -7.95 2.90
CA TYR A 66 -6.78 -8.01 3.83
C TYR A 66 -6.39 -8.87 5.04
N GLY A 67 -6.03 -8.20 6.14
CA GLY A 67 -5.47 -8.85 7.33
C GLY A 67 -4.16 -9.58 7.02
N SER A 68 -4.12 -10.87 7.29
CA SER A 68 -2.97 -11.75 7.02
C SER A 68 -2.98 -12.37 5.61
N SER A 69 -3.99 -12.06 4.80
CA SER A 69 -4.23 -12.63 3.48
C SER A 69 -4.32 -11.54 2.42
N ARG A 70 -4.47 -11.91 1.14
CA ARG A 70 -4.82 -10.97 0.07
C ARG A 70 -6.21 -11.30 -0.45
N GLN A 71 -7.01 -10.28 -0.72
CA GLN A 71 -8.36 -10.41 -1.24
C GLN A 71 -8.60 -9.53 -2.46
N CYS A 72 -9.48 -9.97 -3.34
CA CYS A 72 -9.92 -9.17 -4.47
C CYS A 72 -10.79 -8.01 -4.00
N CYS A 73 -10.47 -6.82 -4.46
CA CYS A 73 -11.16 -5.56 -4.23
C CYS A 73 -11.70 -5.11 -5.60
N CYS A 74 -13.02 -5.24 -5.79
CA CYS A 74 -13.71 -4.94 -7.04
C CYS A 74 -14.25 -3.50 -7.04
N PHE A 75 -13.92 -2.71 -8.07
CA PHE A 75 -14.35 -1.31 -8.25
C PHE A 75 -15.27 -1.18 -9.45
#